data_AF-E9I5F3-F1
#
_entry.id   AF-E9I5F3-F1
#
_cell.length_a   1.000
_cell.length_b   1.000
_cell.length_c   1.000
_cell.angle_alpha   90.00
_cell.angle_beta   90.00
_cell.angle_gamma   90.00
#
_symmetry.space_group_name_H-M   'P 1'
#
loop_
_entity.id
_entity.type
_entity.pdbx_description
1 polymer ?
#
loop_
_entity_poly.entity_id
_entity_poly.type
_entity_poly.pdbx_seq_one_letter_code
_entity_poly.pdbx_strand_id
1 'polypeptide(L)'
;MTTILFFGQVSIETIIPPLLSKLFDFTGFQTSLVYMVAGVFSIAIYVLVSLTTRWTTDTYLVLFGWLMHILGFTWCLIWLPRIEPGDKDMMPILLTGFMFLYVGFPVAAVGSTSLLSKCVSLRVQGIAQGFRRLATFSGLIIGPIWGGATLHQPYLQMSVPLLLLILLGIMFSFSFKKIRNEEQLALTLSK
;
A
#
# COMPACT_ATOMS: atom_id res chain seq x y z
N MET A 1 2.09 10.52 3.13
CA MET A 1 2.35 9.11 2.77
C MET A 1 1.11 8.25 2.87
N THR A 2 0.51 8.11 4.05
CA THR A 2 -0.64 7.21 4.29
C THR A 2 -1.80 7.41 3.31
N THR A 3 -2.20 8.66 3.02
CA THR A 3 -3.28 8.95 2.03
C THR A 3 -3.04 8.31 0.66
N ILE A 4 -1.84 8.44 0.11
CA ILE A 4 -1.50 7.95 -1.23
C ILE A 4 -1.43 6.41 -1.24
N LEU A 5 -0.90 5.80 -0.18
CA LEU A 5 -0.89 4.35 -0.01
C LEU A 5 -2.31 3.79 0.01
N PHE A 6 -3.20 4.38 0.83
CA PHE A 6 -4.60 3.96 0.90
C PHE A 6 -5.32 4.19 -0.42
N PHE A 7 -5.14 5.36 -1.05
CA PHE A 7 -5.67 5.65 -2.39
C PHE A 7 -5.31 4.54 -3.39
N GLY A 8 -4.03 4.20 -3.51
CA GLY A 8 -3.58 3.16 -4.43
C GLY A 8 -4.14 1.78 -4.07
N GLN A 9 -4.03 1.38 -2.80
CA GLN A 9 -4.46 0.06 -2.34
C GLN A 9 -5.96 -0.18 -2.60
N VAL A 10 -6.83 0.72 -2.14
CA VAL A 10 -8.27 0.49 -2.30
C VAL A 10 -8.74 0.71 -3.74
N SER A 11 -8.01 1.49 -4.54
CA SER A 11 -8.25 1.58 -5.98
C SER A 11 -8.02 0.23 -6.66
N ILE A 12 -6.95 -0.48 -6.29
CA ILE A 12 -6.68 -1.85 -6.76
C ILE A 12 -7.73 -2.82 -6.24
N GLU A 13 -8.05 -2.79 -4.95
CA GLU A 13 -9.06 -3.68 -4.37
C GLU A 13 -10.45 -3.50 -5.01
N THR A 14 -10.75 -2.30 -5.51
CA THR A 14 -12.02 -2.04 -6.23
C THR A 14 -12.07 -2.72 -7.59
N ILE A 15 -10.93 -2.82 -8.28
CA ILE A 15 -10.89 -3.39 -9.64
C ILE A 15 -10.61 -4.90 -9.66
N ILE A 16 -10.03 -5.49 -8.61
CA ILE A 16 -9.69 -6.91 -8.59
C ILE A 16 -10.90 -7.79 -8.96
N PRO A 17 -12.10 -7.62 -8.38
CA PRO A 17 -13.25 -8.48 -8.69
C PRO A 17 -13.67 -8.43 -10.17
N PRO A 18 -13.97 -7.25 -10.77
CA PRO A 18 -14.34 -7.20 -12.18
C PRO A 18 -13.19 -7.60 -13.09
N LEU A 19 -11.93 -7.42 -12.68
CA LEU A 19 -10.77 -7.80 -13.46
C LEU A 19 -10.57 -9.32 -13.50
N LEU A 20 -10.67 -10.01 -12.36
CA LEU A 20 -10.59 -11.47 -12.31
C LEU A 20 -11.76 -12.12 -13.05
N SER A 21 -12.95 -11.55 -12.92
CA SER A 21 -14.13 -12.00 -13.67
C SER A 21 -13.93 -11.84 -15.18
N LYS A 22 -13.45 -10.67 -15.63
CA LYS A 22 -13.24 -10.39 -17.05
C LYS A 22 -12.08 -11.18 -17.67
N LEU A 23 -10.97 -11.35 -16.96
CA LEU A 23 -9.76 -11.96 -17.51
C LEU A 23 -9.71 -13.48 -17.37
N PHE A 24 -10.30 -14.04 -16.30
CA PHE A 24 -10.14 -15.45 -15.97
C PHE A 24 -11.47 -16.18 -15.69
N ASP A 25 -12.61 -15.54 -15.97
CA ASP A 25 -13.96 -16.06 -15.73
C ASP A 25 -14.21 -16.44 -14.26
N PHE A 26 -13.60 -15.70 -13.32
CA PHE A 26 -13.80 -15.95 -11.91
C PHE A 26 -15.24 -15.66 -11.50
N THR A 27 -15.84 -16.63 -10.82
CA THR A 27 -17.12 -16.48 -10.13
C THR A 27 -16.97 -15.66 -8.85
N GLY A 28 -18.10 -15.25 -8.26
CA GLY A 28 -18.10 -14.59 -6.96
C GLY A 28 -17.40 -15.42 -5.88
N PHE A 29 -17.63 -16.73 -5.86
CA PHE A 29 -17.00 -17.65 -4.90
C PHE A 29 -15.47 -17.69 -5.03
N GLN A 30 -14.96 -17.84 -6.25
CA GLN A 30 -13.50 -17.85 -6.50
C GLN A 30 -12.86 -16.53 -6.14
N THR A 31 -13.53 -15.42 -6.45
CA THR A 31 -13.07 -14.08 -6.04
C THR A 31 -13.00 -13.96 -4.52
N SER A 32 -14.05 -14.39 -3.79
CA SER A 32 -14.03 -14.40 -2.33
C SER A 32 -12.91 -15.25 -1.75
N LEU A 33 -12.56 -16.38 -2.39
CA LEU A 33 -11.42 -17.21 -1.96
C LEU A 33 -10.09 -16.46 -2.08
N VAL A 34 -9.88 -15.70 -3.18
CA VAL A 34 -8.69 -14.85 -3.35
C VAL A 34 -8.60 -13.83 -2.22
N TYR A 35 -9.69 -13.15 -1.87
CA TYR A 35 -9.71 -12.19 -0.76
C TYR A 35 -9.49 -12.85 0.60
N MET A 36 -10.02 -14.05 0.82
CA MET A 36 -9.79 -14.80 2.06
C MET A 36 -8.30 -15.11 2.23
N VAL A 37 -7.64 -15.62 1.19
CA VAL A 37 -6.20 -15.92 1.20
C VAL A 37 -5.39 -14.62 1.39
N ALA A 38 -5.73 -13.55 0.67
CA ALA A 38 -5.07 -12.26 0.80
C ALA A 38 -5.23 -11.65 2.21
N GLY A 39 -6.40 -11.84 2.84
CA GLY A 39 -6.68 -11.40 4.20
C GLY A 39 -5.84 -12.15 5.24
N VAL A 40 -5.82 -13.49 5.17
CA VAL A 40 -4.95 -14.32 6.03
C VAL A 40 -3.48 -13.94 5.87
N PHE A 41 -3.05 -13.76 4.61
CA PHE A 41 -1.70 -13.34 4.30
C PHE A 41 -1.37 -11.96 4.88
N SER A 42 -2.28 -10.99 4.77
CA SER A 42 -2.12 -9.65 5.35
C SER A 42 -1.98 -9.70 6.87
N ILE A 43 -2.78 -10.54 7.55
CA ILE A 43 -2.66 -10.75 9.01
C ILE A 43 -1.28 -11.32 9.36
N ALA A 44 -0.81 -12.32 8.62
CA ALA A 44 0.52 -12.89 8.84
C ALA A 44 1.63 -11.83 8.70
N ILE A 45 1.50 -10.89 7.76
CA ILE A 45 2.45 -9.78 7.62
C ILE A 45 2.38 -8.82 8.80
N TYR A 46 1.19 -8.47 9.30
CA TYR A 46 1.08 -7.65 10.52
C TYR A 46 1.78 -8.31 11.71
N VAL A 47 1.61 -9.62 11.88
CA VAL A 47 2.31 -10.40 12.91
C VAL A 47 3.83 -10.33 12.68
N LEU A 48 4.31 -10.56 11.45
CA LEU A 48 5.73 -10.46 11.13
C LEU A 48 6.30 -9.06 11.42
N VAL A 49 5.58 -8.00 11.05
CA VAL A 49 5.96 -6.61 11.35
C VAL A 49 6.07 -6.42 12.87
N SER A 50 5.09 -6.89 13.65
CA SER A 50 5.13 -6.78 15.11
C SER A 50 6.37 -7.44 15.72
N LEU A 51 6.83 -8.56 15.17
CA LEU A 51 8.03 -9.26 15.63
C LEU A 51 9.31 -8.52 15.22
N THR A 52 9.34 -8.02 13.98
CA THR A 52 10.52 -7.35 13.41
C THR A 52 10.77 -5.95 13.97
N THR A 53 9.76 -5.27 14.53
CA THR A 53 9.90 -3.93 15.12
C THR A 53 10.98 -3.82 16.21
N ARG A 54 11.40 -4.94 16.81
CA ARG A 54 12.51 -5.01 17.78
C ARG A 54 13.90 -4.83 17.14
N TRP A 55 14.02 -5.08 15.84
CA TRP A 55 15.29 -5.13 15.11
C TRP A 55 15.38 -4.09 13.98
N THR A 56 14.29 -3.38 13.68
CA THR A 56 14.27 -2.33 12.65
C THR A 56 13.59 -1.07 13.18
N THR A 57 13.89 0.06 12.55
CA THR A 57 13.18 1.32 12.82
C THR A 57 11.97 1.47 11.89
N ASP A 58 10.99 2.25 12.29
CA ASP A 58 9.76 2.49 11.53
C ASP A 58 10.07 3.19 10.22
N THR A 59 11.07 4.09 10.20
CA THR A 59 11.52 4.75 8.97
C THR A 59 11.90 3.75 7.88
N TYR A 60 12.57 2.65 8.24
CA TYR A 60 12.93 1.59 7.29
C TYR A 60 11.75 0.71 6.89
N LEU A 61 10.82 0.43 7.81
CA LEU A 61 9.57 -0.28 7.48
C LEU A 61 8.75 0.52 6.47
N VAL A 62 8.63 1.83 6.69
CA VAL A 62 7.98 2.78 5.77
C VAL A 62 8.65 2.75 4.40
N LEU A 63 9.98 2.83 4.35
CA LEU A 63 10.74 2.77 3.09
C LEU A 63 10.51 1.45 2.35
N PHE A 64 10.60 0.32 3.06
CA PHE A 64 10.38 -1.01 2.48
C PHE A 64 8.98 -1.16 1.89
N GLY A 65 7.95 -0.80 2.67
CA GLY A 65 6.57 -0.93 2.19
C GLY A 65 6.27 0.00 1.00
N TRP A 66 6.86 1.20 0.97
CA TRP A 66 6.81 2.10 -0.18
C TRP A 66 7.49 1.51 -1.43
N LEU A 67 8.68 0.92 -1.30
CA LEU A 67 9.38 0.27 -2.42
C LEU A 67 8.57 -0.92 -2.96
N MET A 68 7.99 -1.73 -2.09
CA MET A 68 7.10 -2.83 -2.48
C MET A 68 5.86 -2.33 -3.24
N HIS A 69 5.29 -1.19 -2.83
CA HIS A 69 4.20 -0.57 -3.58
C HIS A 69 4.63 -0.10 -4.97
N ILE A 70 5.77 0.57 -5.10
CA ILE A 70 6.31 0.96 -6.41
C ILE A 70 6.53 -0.28 -7.28
N LEU A 71 7.12 -1.34 -6.72
CA LEU A 71 7.35 -2.58 -7.43
C LEU A 71 6.02 -3.21 -7.90
N GLY A 72 5.02 -3.31 -7.03
CA GLY A 72 3.70 -3.86 -7.36
C GLY A 72 2.97 -3.06 -8.44
N PHE A 73 2.92 -1.73 -8.31
CA PHE A 73 2.28 -0.90 -9.34
C PHE A 73 3.04 -0.92 -10.67
N THR A 74 4.37 -0.94 -10.64
CA THR A 74 5.19 -1.05 -11.86
C THR A 74 4.98 -2.41 -12.52
N TRP A 75 4.95 -3.49 -11.73
CA TRP A 75 4.68 -4.84 -12.21
C TRP A 75 3.31 -4.93 -12.87
N CYS A 76 2.27 -4.44 -12.19
CA CYS A 76 0.92 -4.40 -12.75
C CYS A 76 0.84 -3.50 -13.99
N LEU A 77 1.53 -2.35 -14.02
CA LEU A 77 1.57 -1.47 -15.20
C LEU A 77 2.18 -2.15 -16.43
N ILE A 78 3.20 -2.99 -16.24
CA ILE A 78 3.87 -3.71 -17.34
C ILE A 78 3.01 -4.88 -17.84
N TRP A 79 2.48 -5.68 -16.92
CA TRP A 79 1.87 -6.97 -17.26
C TRP A 79 0.38 -6.90 -17.48
N LEU A 80 -0.37 -6.12 -16.68
CA LEU A 80 -1.82 -6.12 -16.75
C LEU A 80 -2.38 -5.78 -18.15
N PRO A 81 -1.84 -4.79 -18.89
CA PRO A 81 -2.33 -4.48 -20.24
C PRO A 81 -2.07 -5.58 -21.28
N ARG A 82 -1.21 -6.57 -20.96
CA ARG A 82 -0.82 -7.67 -21.85
C ARG A 82 -1.64 -8.94 -21.62
N ILE A 83 -2.47 -8.99 -20.58
CA ILE A 83 -3.27 -10.16 -20.26
C ILE A 83 -4.53 -10.12 -21.13
N GLU A 84 -4.68 -11.13 -21.98
CA GLU A 84 -5.88 -11.32 -22.78
C GLU A 84 -6.95 -12.07 -22.00
N PRO A 85 -8.26 -11.76 -22.20
CA PRO A 85 -9.33 -12.54 -21.60
C PRO A 85 -9.24 -14.03 -21.95
N GLY A 86 -9.27 -14.90 -20.94
CA GLY A 86 -9.18 -16.35 -21.09
C GLY A 86 -7.76 -16.91 -20.92
N ASP A 87 -6.72 -16.07 -20.90
CA ASP A 87 -5.33 -16.50 -20.73
C ASP A 87 -5.00 -16.80 -19.25
N LYS A 88 -5.43 -17.97 -18.79
CA LYS A 88 -5.25 -18.41 -17.39
C LYS A 88 -3.78 -18.60 -16.99
N ASP A 89 -2.87 -18.76 -17.94
CA ASP A 89 -1.44 -18.93 -17.67
C ASP A 89 -0.79 -17.63 -17.17
N MET A 90 -1.40 -16.48 -17.48
CA MET A 90 -0.97 -15.17 -16.99
C MET A 90 -1.47 -14.83 -15.58
N MET A 91 -2.34 -15.66 -15.00
CA MET A 91 -2.90 -15.42 -13.67
C MET A 91 -1.83 -15.32 -12.57
N PRO A 92 -0.83 -16.24 -12.47
CA PRO A 92 0.22 -16.13 -11.47
C PRO A 92 1.05 -14.85 -11.60
N ILE A 93 1.24 -14.35 -12.84
CA ILE A 93 1.97 -13.10 -13.10
C ILE A 93 1.18 -11.91 -12.54
N LEU A 94 -0.12 -11.86 -12.76
CA LEU A 94 -0.98 -10.82 -12.17
C LEU A 94 -0.98 -10.89 -10.63
N LEU A 95 -1.19 -12.08 -10.08
CA LEU A 95 -1.24 -12.30 -8.64
C LEU A 95 0.09 -11.91 -7.96
N THR A 96 1.22 -12.12 -8.63
CA THR A 96 2.54 -11.67 -8.13
C THR A 96 2.58 -10.15 -7.93
N GLY A 97 2.02 -9.38 -8.88
CA GLY A 97 1.89 -7.93 -8.74
C GLY A 97 1.04 -7.54 -7.53
N PHE A 98 -0.10 -8.20 -7.34
CA PHE A 98 -0.95 -7.99 -6.16
C PHE A 98 -0.22 -8.37 -4.87
N MET A 99 0.55 -9.45 -4.85
CA MET A 99 1.31 -9.83 -3.65
C MET A 99 2.30 -8.74 -3.22
N PHE A 100 3.01 -8.08 -4.15
CA PHE A 100 3.86 -6.94 -3.78
C PHE A 100 3.07 -5.80 -3.12
N LEU A 101 1.86 -5.50 -3.62
CA LEU A 101 0.98 -4.50 -3.02
C LEU A 101 0.50 -4.94 -1.63
N TYR A 102 -0.02 -6.16 -1.49
CA TYR A 102 -0.48 -6.71 -0.22
C TYR A 102 0.64 -6.88 0.81
N VAL A 103 1.90 -7.04 0.39
CA VAL A 103 3.05 -6.99 1.29
C VAL A 103 3.39 -5.55 1.69
N GLY A 104 3.47 -4.65 0.71
CA GLY A 104 3.91 -3.28 0.98
C GLY A 104 2.93 -2.49 1.85
N PHE A 105 1.63 -2.72 1.68
CA PHE A 105 0.57 -1.95 2.34
C PHE A 105 0.62 -2.05 3.86
N PRO A 106 0.50 -3.25 4.49
CA PRO A 106 0.48 -3.37 5.95
C PRO A 106 1.77 -2.85 6.57
N VAL A 107 2.93 -3.11 5.95
CA VAL A 107 4.22 -2.66 6.46
C VAL A 107 4.32 -1.13 6.48
N ALA A 108 3.98 -0.48 5.36
CA ALA A 108 4.02 0.98 5.27
C ALA A 108 2.92 1.65 6.12
N ALA A 109 1.75 1.05 6.25
CA ALA A 109 0.64 1.59 7.03
C ALA A 109 0.94 1.60 8.54
N VAL A 110 1.48 0.51 9.08
CA VAL A 110 1.90 0.45 10.49
C VAL A 110 3.09 1.35 10.74
N GLY A 111 4.13 1.24 9.90
CA GLY A 111 5.34 2.04 10.03
C GLY A 111 5.03 3.54 10.02
N SER A 112 4.18 4.01 9.10
CA SER A 112 3.85 5.44 9.00
C SER A 112 3.03 5.94 10.20
N THR A 113 2.17 5.08 10.76
CA THR A 113 1.38 5.41 11.95
C THR A 113 2.26 5.52 13.19
N SER A 114 3.15 4.54 13.38
CA SER A 114 4.08 4.50 14.51
C SER A 114 5.12 5.62 14.43
N LEU A 115 5.70 5.85 13.24
CA LEU A 115 6.67 6.91 13.02
C LEU A 115 6.10 8.29 13.33
N LEU A 116 4.87 8.59 12.91
CA LEU A 116 4.21 9.85 13.25
C LEU A 116 4.11 10.03 14.77
N SER A 117 3.78 8.95 15.51
CA SER A 117 3.66 9.02 16.97
C SER A 117 5.00 9.35 17.66
N LYS A 118 6.13 8.96 17.06
CA LYS A 118 7.49 9.23 17.56
C LYS A 118 8.01 10.63 17.18
N CYS A 119 7.61 11.16 16.03
CA CYS A 119 8.03 12.48 15.55
C CYS A 119 7.23 13.66 16.14
N VAL A 120 6.13 13.41 16.85
CA VAL A 120 5.28 14.46 17.45
C VAL A 120 5.29 14.38 18.96
N SER A 121 5.19 15.52 19.63
CA SER A 121 5.11 15.55 21.09
C SER A 121 3.76 15.02 21.60
N LEU A 122 3.77 14.41 22.78
CA LEU A 122 2.57 13.83 23.42
C LEU A 122 1.40 14.83 23.50
N ARG A 123 1.69 16.12 23.72
CA ARG A 123 0.68 17.19 23.83
C ARG A 123 -0.18 17.35 22.57
N VAL A 124 0.40 17.15 21.38
CA VAL A 124 -0.29 17.33 20.10
C VAL A 124 -0.51 16.03 19.34
N GLN A 125 -0.09 14.90 19.91
CA GLN A 125 -0.11 13.60 19.24
C GLN A 125 -1.53 13.19 18.82
N GLY A 126 -2.53 13.40 19.68
CA GLY A 126 -3.93 13.13 19.35
C GLY A 126 -4.43 13.96 18.16
N ILE A 127 -4.09 15.25 18.11
CA ILE A 127 -4.44 16.15 17.00
C ILE A 127 -3.75 15.69 15.70
N ALA A 128 -2.45 15.39 15.76
CA ALA A 128 -1.67 14.92 14.60
C ALA A 128 -2.22 13.60 14.03
N GLN A 129 -2.57 12.64 14.89
CA GLN A 129 -3.21 11.38 14.48
C GLN A 129 -4.61 11.62 13.90
N GLY A 130 -5.37 12.57 14.45
CA GLY A 130 -6.66 13.01 13.90
C GLY A 130 -6.54 13.52 12.47
N PHE A 131 -5.62 14.47 12.22
CA PHE A 131 -5.35 14.97 10.86
C PHE A 131 -4.89 13.87 9.91
N ARG A 132 -3.99 12.99 10.36
CA ARG A 132 -3.56 11.84 9.55
C ARG A 132 -4.75 10.95 9.17
N ARG A 133 -5.67 10.68 10.11
CA ARG A 133 -6.85 9.87 9.86
C ARG A 133 -7.80 10.54 8.86
N LEU A 134 -8.06 11.84 9.01
CA LEU A 134 -8.86 12.62 8.05
C LEU A 134 -8.25 12.57 6.64
N ALA A 135 -6.95 12.80 6.52
CA ALA A 135 -6.24 12.69 5.26
C ALA A 135 -6.25 11.25 4.70
N THR A 136 -6.30 10.23 5.55
CA THR A 136 -6.41 8.83 5.09
C THR A 136 -7.80 8.56 4.52
N PHE A 137 -8.86 9.13 5.10
CA PHE A 137 -10.22 8.98 4.59
C PHE A 137 -10.41 9.57 3.19
N SER A 138 -9.72 10.66 2.83
CA SER A 138 -9.78 11.15 1.45
C SER A 138 -9.23 10.12 0.47
N GLY A 139 -8.12 9.46 0.79
CA GLY A 139 -7.58 8.36 -0.02
C GLY A 139 -8.55 7.18 -0.14
N LEU A 140 -9.21 6.81 0.97
CA LEU A 140 -10.22 5.75 1.02
C LEU A 140 -11.46 6.04 0.17
N ILE A 141 -11.83 7.31 -0.02
CA ILE A 141 -12.98 7.71 -0.86
C ILE A 141 -12.57 7.85 -2.32
N ILE A 142 -11.42 8.50 -2.58
CA ILE A 142 -10.96 8.79 -3.95
C ILE A 142 -10.48 7.50 -4.63
N GLY A 143 -9.88 6.57 -3.88
CA GLY A 143 -9.34 5.33 -4.43
C GLY A 143 -10.37 4.48 -5.18
N PRO A 144 -11.54 4.14 -4.60
CA PRO A 144 -12.57 3.36 -5.29
C PRO A 144 -13.22 4.13 -6.43
N ILE A 145 -13.40 5.46 -6.30
CA ILE A 145 -13.90 6.31 -7.38
C ILE A 145 -12.95 6.23 -8.58
N TRP A 146 -11.64 6.37 -8.35
CA TRP A 146 -10.62 6.24 -9.38
C TRP A 146 -10.63 4.83 -9.99
N GLY A 147 -10.63 3.80 -9.13
CA GLY A 147 -10.64 2.40 -9.55
C GLY A 147 -11.82 2.06 -10.48
N GLY A 148 -13.02 2.47 -10.09
CA GLY A 148 -14.22 2.30 -10.91
C GLY A 148 -14.17 3.11 -12.21
N ALA A 149 -13.72 4.37 -12.16
CA ALA A 149 -13.66 5.25 -13.32
C ALA A 149 -12.63 4.80 -14.36
N THR A 150 -11.51 4.20 -13.94
CA THR A 150 -10.41 3.79 -14.83
C THR A 150 -10.34 2.29 -15.10
N LEU A 151 -11.39 1.52 -14.77
CA LEU A 151 -11.47 0.06 -14.94
C LEU A 151 -11.12 -0.40 -16.37
N HIS A 152 -11.49 0.37 -17.39
CA HIS A 152 -11.24 0.05 -18.80
C HIS A 152 -9.93 0.64 -19.35
N GLN A 153 -9.15 1.34 -18.53
CA GLN A 153 -7.91 2.01 -18.90
C GLN A 153 -6.77 1.55 -17.98
N PRO A 154 -6.24 0.33 -18.15
CA PRO A 154 -5.28 -0.27 -17.22
C PRO A 154 -4.00 0.55 -17.08
N TYR A 155 -3.54 1.21 -18.15
CA TYR A 155 -2.40 2.12 -18.08
C TYR A 155 -2.66 3.31 -17.14
N LEU A 156 -3.83 3.95 -17.25
CA LEU A 156 -4.18 5.09 -16.41
C LEU A 156 -4.41 4.66 -14.96
N GLN A 157 -5.08 3.52 -14.77
CA GLN A 157 -5.34 2.89 -13.48
C GLN A 157 -4.06 2.64 -12.68
N MET A 158 -2.98 2.17 -13.33
CA MET A 158 -1.73 1.84 -12.64
C MET A 158 -0.75 3.02 -12.56
N SER A 159 -0.70 3.85 -13.61
CA SER A 159 0.30 4.93 -13.71
C SER A 159 0.06 6.08 -12.73
N VAL A 160 -1.19 6.44 -12.44
CA VAL A 160 -1.48 7.57 -11.53
C VAL A 160 -1.12 7.25 -10.08
N PRO A 161 -1.55 6.13 -9.47
CA PRO A 161 -1.06 5.72 -8.16
C PRO A 161 0.47 5.59 -8.12
N LEU A 162 1.09 5.03 -9.17
CA LEU A 162 2.55 4.92 -9.27
C LEU A 162 3.25 6.29 -9.26
N LEU A 163 2.77 7.24 -10.07
CA LEU A 163 3.31 8.59 -10.15
C LEU A 163 3.22 9.29 -8.79
N LEU A 164 2.06 9.20 -8.13
CA LEU A 164 1.88 9.78 -6.79
C LEU A 164 2.81 9.15 -5.76
N LEU A 165 3.03 7.83 -5.83
CA LEU A 165 4.01 7.13 -4.98
C LEU A 165 5.44 7.58 -5.24
N ILE A 166 5.82 7.79 -6.51
CA ILE A 166 7.16 8.30 -6.87
C ILE A 166 7.35 9.72 -6.33
N LEU A 167 6.39 10.61 -6.55
CA LEU A 167 6.44 11.99 -6.03
C LEU A 167 6.56 12.02 -4.51
N LEU A 168 5.77 11.20 -3.83
CA LEU A 168 5.86 11.03 -2.39
C LEU A 168 7.24 10.51 -1.96
N GLY A 169 7.81 9.57 -2.70
CA GLY A 169 9.14 9.03 -2.47
C GLY A 169 10.24 10.07 -2.56
N ILE A 170 10.14 10.98 -3.53
CA ILE A 170 11.05 12.12 -3.68
C ILE A 170 10.96 13.02 -2.43
N MET A 171 9.75 13.38 -2.00
CA MET A 171 9.54 14.18 -0.79
C MET A 171 10.07 13.49 0.47
N PHE A 172 9.83 12.18 0.59
CA PHE A 172 10.30 11.36 1.70
C PHE A 172 11.84 11.30 1.71
N SER A 173 12.48 11.16 0.55
CA SER A 173 13.94 11.11 0.42
C SER A 173 14.61 12.40 0.90
N PHE A 174 14.07 13.57 0.55
CA PHE A 174 14.57 14.85 1.06
C PHE A 174 14.40 15.00 2.59
N SER A 175 13.32 14.42 3.13
CA SER A 175 13.01 14.49 4.56
C SER A 175 13.62 13.35 5.39
N PHE A 176 14.22 12.35 4.74
CA PHE A 176 14.58 11.07 5.35
C PHE A 176 15.55 11.23 6.52
N LYS A 177 16.62 12.02 6.32
CA LYS A 177 17.63 12.25 7.35
C LYS A 177 17.03 12.91 8.60
N LYS A 178 16.14 13.89 8.40
CA LYS A 178 15.48 14.61 9.50
C LYS A 178 14.57 13.67 10.30
N ILE A 179 13.69 12.95 9.60
CA ILE A 179 12.73 12.03 10.23
C ILE A 179 13.46 10.92 11.00
N ARG A 180 14.53 10.38 10.42
CA ARG A 180 15.35 9.35 11.09
C ARG A 180 16.00 9.85 12.37
N ASN A 181 16.52 11.09 12.37
CA ASN A 181 17.13 11.66 13.56
C ASN A 181 16.10 11.88 14.68
N GLU A 182 14.91 12.36 14.34
CA GLU A 182 13.80 12.50 15.29
C GLU A 182 13.36 11.14 15.86
N GLU A 183 13.27 10.11 15.01
CA GLU A 183 12.97 8.75 15.45
C GLU A 183 14.02 8.21 16.41
N GLN A 184 15.31 8.37 16.09
CA GLN A 184 16.40 7.90 16.96
C GLN A 184 16.39 8.62 18.32
N LEU A 185 16.14 9.94 18.33
CA LEU A 185 16.00 10.69 19.57
C LEU A 185 14.85 10.14 20.43
N ALA A 186 13.69 9.88 19.84
CA ALA A 186 12.55 9.29 20.56
C ALA A 186 12.88 7.89 21.13
N LEU A 187 13.62 7.06 20.39
CA LEU A 187 14.08 5.74 20.85
C LEU A 187 15.10 5.83 21.99
N THR A 188 15.94 6.87 22.03
CA THR A 188 16.88 7.08 23.14
C THR A 188 16.21 7.56 24.42
N LEU A 189 15.15 8.38 24.31
CA LEU A 189 14.42 8.92 25.45
C LEU A 189 13.45 7.92 26.09
N SER A 190 13.16 6.80 25.41
CA SER A 190 12.25 5.74 25.88
C SER A 190 12.95 4.55 26.52
N LYS A 191 14.29 4.56 26.57
CA LYS A 191 15.11 3.60 27.31
C LYS A 191 15.48 4.16 28.67
#